data_AF-A0A2G9XMG0-F1
#
_entry.id   AF-A0A2G9XMG0-F1
#
_cell.length_a   1.000
_cell.length_b   1.000
_cell.length_c   1.000
_cell.angle_alpha   90.00
_cell.angle_beta   90.00
_cell.angle_gamma   90.00
#
_symmetry.space_group_name_H-M   'P 1'
#
loop_
_entity.id
_entity.type
_entity.pdbx_description
1 polymer ?
#
loop_
_entity_poly.entity_id
_entity_poly.type
_entity_poly.pdbx_seq_one_letter_code
_entity_poly.pdbx_strand_id
1 'polypeptide(L)' 'MAMHGHDPERIKSVINDLIEGKIIDQKYRDHILIGNFQDRRESHTEPDWLLIYRIDEPQIIFERIGTHADLFK' A
#
# COMPACT_ATOMS: atom_id res chain seq x y z
N MET A 1 -25.13 6.94 6.56
CA MET A 1 -24.41 5.84 7.22
C MET A 1 -23.30 5.42 6.27
N ALA A 2 -22.04 5.64 6.65
CA ALA A 2 -20.85 5.17 5.92
C ALA A 2 -20.81 3.63 5.93
N MET A 3 -20.24 2.90 4.97
CA MET A 3 -19.07 3.13 4.12
C MET A 3 -19.37 2.72 2.67
N HIS A 4 -18.77 3.43 1.72
CA HIS A 4 -18.67 3.00 0.33
C HIS A 4 -17.97 1.63 0.23
N GLY A 5 -18.43 0.79 -0.69
CA GLY A 5 -18.09 -0.62 -0.85
C GLY A 5 -16.62 -0.90 -1.13
N HIS A 6 -15.81 -0.87 -0.10
CA HIS A 6 -14.42 -1.27 -0.11
C HIS A 6 -14.25 -2.45 0.83
N ASP A 7 -13.95 -3.62 0.25
CA ASP A 7 -13.84 -4.87 0.99
C ASP A 7 -12.56 -4.89 1.82
N PRO A 8 -12.64 -4.84 3.17
CA PRO A 8 -11.45 -4.88 4.02
C PRO A 8 -10.66 -6.19 3.87
N GLU A 9 -11.28 -7.22 3.30
CA GLU A 9 -10.63 -8.49 2.97
C GLU A 9 -9.57 -8.34 1.86
N ARG A 10 -9.78 -7.44 0.89
CA ARG A 10 -8.80 -7.20 -0.18
C ARG A 10 -7.50 -6.63 0.36
N ILE A 11 -7.58 -5.67 1.28
CA ILE A 11 -6.41 -5.11 1.96
C ILE A 11 -5.67 -6.21 2.72
N LYS A 12 -6.39 -7.00 3.51
CA LYS A 12 -5.79 -8.07 4.30
C LYS A 12 -5.03 -9.05 3.42
N SER A 13 -5.59 -9.39 2.25
CA SER A 13 -4.91 -10.24 1.27
C SER A 13 -3.59 -9.62 0.81
N VAL A 14 -3.59 -8.34 0.42
CA VAL A 14 -2.37 -7.66 -0.05
C VAL A 14 -1.32 -7.54 1.06
N ILE A 15 -1.72 -7.17 2.27
CA ILE A 15 -0.82 -7.10 3.44
C ILE A 15 -0.21 -8.48 3.71
N ASN A 16 -1.03 -9.54 3.66
CA ASN A 16 -0.56 -10.89 3.87
C ASN A 16 0.42 -11.32 2.77
N ASP A 17 0.13 -11.03 1.50
CA ASP A 17 1.03 -11.31 0.39
C ASP A 17 2.39 -10.56 0.54
N LEU A 18 2.37 -9.32 1.04
CA LEU A 18 3.59 -8.56 1.37
C LEU A 18 4.38 -9.20 2.50
N ILE A 19 3.73 -9.58 3.60
CA ILE A 19 4.37 -10.23 4.75
C ILE A 19 4.97 -11.59 4.35
N GLU A 20 4.28 -12.32 3.48
CA GLU A 20 4.77 -13.59 2.93
C GLU A 20 5.92 -13.40 1.91
N GLY A 21 6.29 -12.16 1.59
CA GLY A 21 7.33 -11.85 0.60
C GLY A 21 6.92 -12.23 -0.81
N LYS A 22 5.62 -12.40 -1.08
CA LYS A 22 5.14 -12.59 -2.45
C LYS A 22 5.35 -11.29 -3.21
N ILE A 23 5.88 -11.43 -4.41
CA ILE A 23 6.01 -10.30 -5.33
C ILE A 23 4.60 -9.79 -5.60
N ILE A 24 4.30 -8.60 -5.08
CA ILE A 24 3.14 -7.82 -5.49
C ILE A 24 3.24 -7.70 -7.02
N ASP A 25 2.31 -8.37 -7.71
CA ASP A 25 2.21 -8.41 -9.16
C ASP A 25 2.35 -6.98 -9.71
N GLN A 26 3.11 -6.76 -10.80
CA GLN A 26 3.39 -5.41 -11.36
C GLN A 26 2.11 -4.59 -11.63
N LYS A 27 0.95 -5.25 -11.66
CA LYS A 27 -0.39 -4.66 -11.67
C LYS A 27 -0.62 -3.61 -10.58
N TYR A 28 0.01 -3.76 -9.42
CA TYR A 28 -0.18 -2.87 -8.29
C TYR A 28 0.72 -1.63 -8.31
N ARG A 29 1.49 -1.42 -9.40
CA ARG A 29 2.30 -0.21 -9.62
C ARG A 29 3.13 0.17 -8.39
N ASP A 30 3.89 -0.80 -7.87
CA ASP A 30 4.86 -0.53 -6.81
C ASP A 30 5.86 0.51 -7.33
N HIS A 31 5.79 1.71 -6.78
CA HIS A 31 6.67 2.80 -7.14
C HIS A 31 7.45 3.23 -5.90
N ILE A 32 8.76 3.27 -6.05
CA ILE A 32 9.63 3.87 -5.03
C ILE A 32 9.41 5.38 -5.10
N LEU A 33 9.05 5.98 -3.97
CA LEU A 33 8.92 7.43 -3.88
C LEU A 33 10.32 8.06 -3.97
N ILE A 34 10.49 8.97 -4.94
CA ILE A 34 11.73 9.70 -5.16
C ILE A 34 11.73 11.04 -4.40
N GLY A 35 12.85 11.41 -3.77
CA GLY A 35 13.02 12.67 -3.03
C GLY A 35 13.20 12.47 -1.52
N ASN A 36 12.54 13.31 -0.69
CA ASN A 36 12.57 13.23 0.79
C ASN A 36 11.88 11.97 1.36
N PHE A 37 11.27 11.15 0.50
CA PHE A 37 10.65 9.87 0.83
C PHE A 37 11.52 8.69 0.38
N GLN A 38 12.84 8.89 0.32
CA GLN A 38 13.83 7.84 0.10
C GLN A 38 13.53 6.65 1.04
N ASP A 39 13.48 5.44 0.48
CA ASP A 39 13.09 4.17 1.13
C ASP A 39 11.60 3.92 1.38
N ARG A 40 10.70 4.79 0.89
CA ARG A 40 9.26 4.54 0.92
C ARG A 40 8.74 4.05 -0.43
N ARG A 41 7.83 3.09 -0.37
CA ARG A 41 7.13 2.51 -1.50
C ARG A 41 5.66 2.82 -1.42
N GLU A 42 5.08 3.12 -2.57
CA GLU A 42 3.66 3.26 -2.76
C GLU A 42 3.17 2.15 -3.69
N SER A 43 2.16 1.40 -3.25
CA SER A 43 1.49 0.39 -4.06
C SER A 43 0.01 0.73 -4.21
N HIS A 44 -0.46 0.72 -5.45
CA HIS A 44 -1.85 0.96 -5.84
C HIS A 44 -2.58 -0.37 -5.82
N THR A 45 -3.35 -0.66 -4.78
CA THR A 45 -4.12 -1.90 -4.66
C THR A 45 -5.41 -1.88 -5.46
N GLU A 46 -6.00 -0.68 -5.62
CA GLU A 46 -7.17 -0.38 -6.45
C GLU A 46 -7.03 1.02 -7.07
N PRO A 47 -7.85 1.41 -8.07
CA PRO A 47 -7.73 2.71 -8.75
C PRO A 47 -7.72 3.92 -7.81
N ASP A 48 -8.35 3.81 -6.65
CA ASP A 48 -8.43 4.87 -5.65
C ASP A 48 -7.70 4.51 -4.34
N TRP A 49 -7.04 3.35 -4.24
CA TRP A 49 -6.50 2.85 -2.97
C TRP A 49 -4.98 2.71 -2.99
N LEU A 50 -4.36 3.42 -2.04
CA LEU A 50 -2.92 3.54 -1.89
C LEU A 50 -2.48 2.89 -0.58
N LEU A 51 -1.40 2.11 -0.67
CA LEU A 51 -0.67 1.59 0.47
C LEU A 51 0.75 2.18 0.46
N ILE A 52 1.07 2.96 1.49
CA ILE A 52 2.41 3.49 1.72
C ILE A 52 3.09 2.61 2.76
N TYR A 53 4.20 2.00 2.36
CA TYR A 53 4.97 1.12 3.21
C TYR A 53 6.47 1.29 2.94
N ARG A 54 7.30 0.92 3.89
CA ARG A 54 8.76 0.83 3.73
C ARG A 54 9.24 -0.54 4.13
N ILE A 55 10.29 -1.00 3.45
CA ILE A 55 10.92 -2.28 3.74
C ILE A 55 12.18 -1.97 4.54
N ASP A 56 12.22 -2.44 5.79
CA ASP A 56 13.31 -2.28 6.73
C ASP A 56 13.75 -3.69 7.12
N GLU A 57 14.52 -4.37 6.26
CA GLU A 57 14.80 -5.80 6.43
C GLU A 57 15.27 -6.14 7.85
N PRO A 58 14.65 -7.13 8.54
CA PRO A 58 13.74 -8.16 8.02
C PRO A 58 12.24 -7.84 8.14
N GLN A 59 11.86 -6.60 8.43
CA GLN A 59 10.47 -6.19 8.70
C GLN A 59 9.91 -5.26 7.61
N ILE A 60 8.60 -5.32 7.44
CA ILE A 60 7.87 -4.39 6.57
C ILE A 60 7.06 -3.46 7.47
N ILE A 61 7.24 -2.16 7.28
CA ILE A 61 6.57 -1.12 8.06
C ILE A 61 5.52 -0.47 7.16
N PHE A 62 4.25 -0.73 7.47
CA PHE A 62 3.12 -0.08 6.83
C PHE A 62 2.90 1.30 7.47
N GLU A 63 3.16 2.37 6.73
CA GLU A 63 3.04 3.74 7.25
C GLU A 63 1.61 4.24 7.15
N ARG A 64 0.97 4.09 5.99
CA ARG A 64 -0.42 4.55 5.77
C ARG A 64 -1.17 3.72 4.75
N ILE A 65 -2.48 3.64 4.93
CA ILE A 65 -3.40 3.07 3.96
C ILE A 65 -4.62 3.98 3.84
N GLY A 66 -4.99 4.31 2.61
CA GLY A 66 -6.09 5.23 2.37
C GLY A 66 -6.26 5.51 0.90
N THR A 67 -7.24 6.34 0.57
CA THR A 67 -7.39 6.82 -0.80
C THR A 67 -6.44 7.98 -1.08
N HIS A 68 -6.27 8.38 -2.34
CA HIS A 68 -5.51 9.59 -2.68
C HIS A 68 -6.01 10.81 -1.87
N ALA A 69 -7.32 10.92 -1.67
CA ALA A 69 -7.93 12.00 -0.89
C ALA A 69 -7.66 11.92 0.62
N ASP A 70 -7.43 10.71 1.16
CA ASP A 70 -7.11 10.49 2.58
C ASP A 70 -5.62 10.72 2.87
N LEU A 71 -4.75 10.37 1.92
CA LEU A 71 -3.30 10.43 2.08
C LEU A 71 -2.67 11.78 1.68
N PHE A 72 -3.25 12.51 0.73
CA PHE A 72 -2.66 13.73 0.15
C PHE A 72 -3.46 15.02 0.42
N LYS A 73 -4.17 15.10 1.55
CA LYS A 73 -4.93 16.31 1.94
C LYS A 73 -4.09 17.36 2.67
#